data_AF-A0A2W6C357-F1
#
_entry.id   AF-A0A2W6C357-F1
#
_cell.length_a   1.000
_cell.length_b   1.000
_cell.length_c   1.000
_cell.angle_alpha   90.00
_cell.angle_beta   90.00
_cell.angle_gamma   90.00
#
_symmetry.space_group_name_H-M   'P 1'
#
loop_
_entity.id
_entity.type
_entity.pdbx_description
1 polymer ?
#
loop_
_entity_poly.entity_id
_entity_poly.type
_entity_poly.pdbx_seq_one_letter_code
_entity_poly.pdbx_strand_id
1 'polypeptide(L)'
;MGLTARLDGFQQRHNWLGFPLAVIYKFVDDQGGYLAVLITYYGFVSLFPGLLLLISVLGYTLQSHPAWQQAVLGSALQQFPIVGPQLQQNVSSIHGSSAGVILGILGAVYGGL
;
A
#
# COMPACT_ATOMS: atom_id res chain seq x y z
N MET A 1 8.30 -35.87 38.64
CA MET A 1 9.01 -35.18 37.54
C MET A 1 8.07 -34.18 36.91
N GLY A 2 8.38 -32.89 36.99
CA GLY A 2 7.47 -31.81 36.61
C GLY A 2 7.19 -31.76 35.11
N LEU A 3 6.02 -31.27 34.74
CA LEU A 3 5.61 -31.00 33.35
C LEU A 3 6.67 -30.18 32.59
N THR A 4 7.36 -29.28 33.28
CA THR A 4 8.47 -28.47 32.76
C THR A 4 9.62 -29.32 32.24
N ALA A 5 10.07 -30.34 32.98
CA ALA A 5 11.18 -31.21 32.56
C ALA A 5 10.83 -32.10 31.35
N ARG A 6 9.55 -32.44 31.17
CA ARG A 6 9.07 -33.19 30.00
C ARG A 6 8.97 -32.31 28.76
N LEU A 7 8.50 -31.08 28.93
CA LEU A 7 8.46 -30.09 27.85
C LEU A 7 9.88 -29.71 27.40
N ASP A 8 10.80 -29.51 28.36
CA ASP A 8 12.19 -29.16 28.09
C ASP A 8 12.94 -30.28 27.34
N GLY A 9 12.73 -31.54 27.74
CA GLY A 9 13.27 -32.71 27.02
C GLY A 9 12.65 -32.93 25.62
N PHE A 10 11.42 -32.51 25.39
CA PHE A 10 10.78 -32.54 24.07
C PHE A 10 11.30 -31.39 23.19
N GLN A 11 11.51 -30.20 23.77
CA GLN A 11 12.08 -29.02 23.10
C GLN A 11 13.52 -29.28 22.64
N GLN A 12 14.37 -29.87 23.50
CA GLN A 12 15.75 -30.24 23.15
C GLN A 12 15.84 -31.27 22.01
N ARG A 13 14.84 -32.16 21.89
CA ARG A 13 14.77 -33.16 20.81
C ARG A 13 14.19 -32.61 19.51
N HIS A 14 13.52 -31.46 19.55
CA HIS A 14 12.87 -30.81 18.40
C HIS A 14 13.30 -29.33 18.28
N ASN A 15 14.62 -29.07 18.37
CA ASN A 15 15.19 -27.72 18.30
C ASN A 15 14.74 -26.89 17.08
N TRP A 16 14.43 -27.55 15.96
CA TRP A 16 13.94 -26.88 14.74
C TRP A 16 12.54 -26.27 14.89
N LEU A 17 11.69 -26.82 15.77
CA LEU A 17 10.38 -26.24 16.10
C LEU A 17 10.49 -25.09 17.10
N GLY A 18 11.61 -24.95 17.81
CA GLY A 18 11.83 -23.87 18.77
C GLY A 18 11.79 -22.49 18.12
N PHE A 19 12.37 -22.35 16.92
CA PHE A 19 12.38 -21.08 16.18
C PHE A 19 10.98 -20.61 15.76
N PRO A 20 10.14 -21.39 15.02
CA PRO A 20 8.80 -20.93 14.65
C PRO A 20 7.89 -20.69 15.86
N LEU A 21 8.02 -21.48 16.94
CA LEU A 21 7.32 -21.20 18.20
C LEU A 21 7.76 -19.87 18.82
N ALA A 22 9.06 -19.60 18.88
CA ALA A 22 9.59 -18.34 19.39
C ALA A 22 9.09 -17.14 18.58
N VAL A 23 8.98 -17.27 17.25
CA VAL A 23 8.42 -16.22 16.38
C VAL A 23 6.94 -15.96 16.71
N ILE A 24 6.13 -17.00 16.87
CA ILE A 24 4.71 -16.84 17.23
C ILE A 24 4.57 -16.17 18.60
N TYR A 25 5.32 -16.64 19.60
CA TYR A 25 5.30 -16.04 20.94
C TYR A 25 5.74 -14.58 20.89
N LYS A 26 6.82 -14.29 20.16
CA LYS A 26 7.33 -12.93 20.01
C LYS A 26 6.33 -12.01 19.30
N PHE A 27 5.67 -12.50 18.25
CA PHE A 27 4.61 -11.75 17.56
C PHE A 27 3.46 -11.40 18.50
N VAL A 28 3.04 -12.32 19.37
CA VAL A 28 1.98 -12.04 20.36
C VAL A 28 2.47 -11.05 21.43
N ASP A 29 3.69 -11.23 21.94
CA ASP A 29 4.32 -10.38 22.95
C ASP A 29 4.52 -8.93 22.45
N ASP A 30 4.87 -8.76 21.17
CA ASP A 30 5.03 -7.46 20.50
C ASP A 30 3.69 -6.82 20.10
N GLN A 31 2.55 -7.38 20.52
CA GLN A 31 1.22 -6.91 20.12
C GLN A 31 1.05 -6.90 18.59
N GLY A 32 1.61 -7.90 17.90
CA GLY A 32 1.64 -7.98 16.44
C GLY A 32 0.27 -7.90 15.79
N GLY A 33 -0.79 -8.39 16.46
CA GLY A 33 -2.16 -8.20 16.00
C GLY A 33 -2.60 -6.72 15.98
N TYR A 34 -2.28 -5.97 17.03
CA TYR A 34 -2.56 -4.53 17.10
C TYR A 34 -1.77 -3.77 16.02
N LEU A 35 -0.48 -4.07 15.87
CA LEU A 35 0.36 -3.47 14.83
C LEU A 35 -0.14 -3.81 13.42
N ALA A 36 -0.55 -5.05 13.17
CA ALA A 36 -1.11 -5.46 11.88
C ALA A 36 -2.41 -4.69 11.55
N VAL A 37 -3.28 -4.47 12.55
CA VAL A 37 -4.49 -3.65 12.40
C VAL A 37 -4.12 -2.20 12.09
N LEU A 38 -3.16 -1.61 12.80
CA LEU A 38 -2.71 -0.24 12.52
C LEU A 38 -2.13 -0.11 11.11
N ILE A 39 -1.22 -1.01 10.70
CA ILE A 39 -0.64 -1.01 9.35
C ILE A 39 -1.74 -1.12 8.29
N THR A 40 -2.74 -1.98 8.51
CA THR A 40 -3.85 -2.14 7.57
C THR A 40 -4.71 -0.89 7.50
N TYR A 41 -5.06 -0.32 8.65
CA TYR A 41 -5.87 0.89 8.76
C TYR A 41 -5.20 2.07 8.05
N TYR A 42 -3.96 2.37 8.42
CA TYR A 42 -3.16 3.46 7.87
C TYR A 42 -2.83 3.23 6.39
N GLY A 43 -2.44 2.01 6.02
CA GLY A 43 -2.21 1.62 4.62
C GLY A 43 -3.45 1.84 3.75
N PHE A 44 -4.64 1.46 4.23
CA PHE A 44 -5.88 1.65 3.47
C PHE A 44 -6.32 3.11 3.41
N VAL A 45 -6.19 3.86 4.50
CA VAL A 45 -6.53 5.29 4.56
C VAL A 45 -5.61 6.12 3.66
N SER A 46 -4.31 5.80 3.61
CA SER A 46 -3.32 6.51 2.78
C SER A 46 -3.39 6.16 1.29
N LEU A 47 -4.03 5.04 0.91
CA LEU A 47 -4.11 4.61 -0.49
C LEU A 47 -4.78 5.65 -1.39
N PHE A 48 -5.95 6.15 -1.01
CA PHE A 48 -6.69 7.10 -1.86
C PHE A 48 -5.97 8.45 -2.02
N PRO A 49 -5.49 9.10 -0.94
CA PRO A 49 -4.66 10.29 -1.05
C PRO A 49 -3.36 10.05 -1.84
N GLY A 50 -2.73 8.90 -1.65
CA GLY A 50 -1.53 8.51 -2.39
C GLY A 50 -1.77 8.37 -3.89
N LEU A 51 -2.88 7.74 -4.29
CA LEU A 51 -3.31 7.66 -5.70
C LEU A 51 -3.61 9.04 -6.28
N LEU A 52 -4.28 9.90 -5.52
CA LEU A 52 -4.59 11.27 -5.95
C LEU A 52 -3.30 12.07 -6.17
N LEU A 53 -2.33 11.96 -5.24
CA LEU A 53 -1.02 12.59 -5.36
C LEU A 53 -0.30 12.08 -6.60
N LEU A 54 -0.27 10.75 -6.82
CA LEU A 54 0.33 10.13 -8.00
C LEU A 54 -0.27 10.68 -9.30
N ILE A 55 -1.60 10.71 -9.40
CA ILE A 55 -2.32 11.21 -10.58
C ILE A 55 -2.03 12.70 -10.78
N SER A 56 -1.98 13.49 -9.70
CA SER A 56 -1.70 14.92 -9.78
C SER A 56 -0.28 15.20 -10.27
N VAL A 57 0.72 14.45 -9.77
CA VAL A 57 2.11 14.54 -10.23
C VAL A 57 2.24 14.11 -11.69
N LEU A 58 1.56 13.03 -12.09
CA LEU A 58 1.49 12.61 -13.50
C LEU A 58 0.86 13.70 -14.36
N GLY A 59 -0.25 14.32 -13.93
CA GLY A 59 -0.88 15.42 -14.65
C GLY A 59 0.08 16.59 -14.86
N TYR A 60 0.78 17.04 -13.81
CA TYR A 60 1.77 18.11 -13.90
C TYR A 60 2.96 17.77 -14.82
N THR A 61 3.49 16.55 -14.73
CA THR A 61 4.64 16.13 -15.55
C THR A 61 4.28 15.94 -17.02
N LEU A 62 3.09 15.39 -17.31
CA LEU A 62 2.62 15.15 -18.68
C LEU A 62 2.08 16.41 -19.37
N GLN A 63 1.64 17.44 -18.63
CA GLN A 63 1.08 18.67 -19.19
C GLN A 63 2.04 19.38 -20.17
N SER A 64 3.35 19.21 -19.99
CA SER A 64 4.40 19.79 -20.84
C SER A 64 4.85 18.86 -21.99
N HIS A 65 4.42 17.59 -21.99
CA HIS A 65 4.91 16.55 -22.90
C HIS A 65 3.74 15.72 -23.49
N PRO A 66 3.02 16.24 -24.50
CA PRO A 66 1.82 15.58 -25.06
C PRO A 66 2.09 14.18 -25.66
N ALA A 67 3.32 13.91 -26.12
CA ALA A 67 3.71 12.58 -26.60
C ALA A 67 3.72 11.51 -25.48
N TRP A 68 4.13 11.89 -24.26
CA TRP A 68 4.14 10.98 -23.11
C TRP A 68 2.74 10.75 -22.56
N GLN A 69 1.87 11.77 -22.64
CA GLN A 69 0.46 11.64 -22.30
C GLN A 69 -0.23 10.57 -23.16
N GLN A 70 0.00 10.58 -24.47
CA GLN A 70 -0.57 9.58 -25.39
C GLN A 70 -0.03 8.17 -25.12
N ALA A 71 1.26 8.02 -24.77
CA ALA A 71 1.84 6.74 -24.41
C ALA A 71 1.21 6.15 -23.13
N VAL A 72 1.07 6.96 -22.08
CA VAL A 72 0.45 6.54 -20.81
C VAL A 72 -1.03 6.19 -21.00
N LEU A 73 -1.78 7.02 -21.75
CA LEU A 73 -3.17 6.72 -22.09
C LEU A 73 -3.29 5.45 -22.93
N GLY A 74 -2.42 5.26 -23.93
CA GLY A 74 -2.39 4.05 -24.74
C GLY A 74 -2.18 2.78 -23.93
N SER A 75 -1.23 2.80 -22.98
CA SER A 75 -0.99 1.67 -22.08
C SER A 75 -2.14 1.43 -21.09
N ALA A 76 -2.70 2.49 -20.50
CA ALA A 76 -3.82 2.37 -19.56
C ALA A 76 -5.10 1.86 -20.24
N LEU A 77 -5.38 2.31 -21.47
CA LEU A 77 -6.55 1.88 -22.25
C LEU A 77 -6.44 0.45 -22.76
N GLN A 78 -5.23 -0.03 -23.06
CA GLN A 78 -4.99 -1.44 -23.39
C GLN A 78 -5.26 -2.36 -22.19
N GLN A 79 -5.03 -1.88 -20.96
CA GLN A 79 -5.28 -2.64 -19.73
C GLN A 79 -6.72 -2.49 -19.21
N PHE A 80 -7.42 -1.40 -19.53
CA PHE A 80 -8.80 -1.14 -19.10
C PHE A 80 -9.71 -0.75 -20.30
N PRO A 81 -10.05 -1.71 -21.18
CA PRO A 81 -10.78 -1.44 -22.43
C PRO A 81 -12.21 -0.90 -22.24
N ILE A 82 -12.78 -1.01 -21.04
CA ILE A 82 -14.18 -0.60 -20.76
C ILE A 82 -14.33 0.92 -20.60
N VAL A 83 -13.23 1.67 -20.38
CA VAL A 83 -13.26 3.14 -20.10
C VAL A 83 -12.82 3.99 -21.30
N GLY A 84 -12.50 3.37 -22.44
CA GLY A 84 -11.86 4.01 -23.61
C GLY A 84 -12.58 5.21 -24.24
N PRO A 85 -13.89 5.16 -24.52
CA PRO A 85 -14.58 6.26 -25.20
C PRO A 85 -14.78 7.50 -24.31
N GLN A 86 -14.90 7.32 -22.99
CA GLN A 86 -15.16 8.41 -22.03
C GLN A 86 -13.88 9.19 -21.69
N LEU A 87 -12.74 8.51 -21.69
CA LEU A 87 -11.43 9.15 -21.49
C LEU A 87 -11.05 10.01 -22.70
N GLN A 88 -11.26 9.56 -23.94
CA GLN A 88 -10.92 10.32 -25.16
C GLN A 88 -11.65 11.67 -25.29
N GLN A 89 -12.90 11.77 -24.81
CA GLN A 89 -13.67 13.03 -24.85
C GLN A 89 -13.28 14.00 -23.73
N ASN A 90 -12.64 13.53 -22.66
CA ASN A 90 -12.28 14.31 -21.47
C ASN A 90 -10.76 14.38 -21.23
N VAL A 91 -9.90 14.02 -22.19
CA VAL A 91 -8.42 14.08 -22.02
C VAL A 91 -7.94 15.51 -21.69
N SER A 92 -8.69 16.52 -22.11
CA SER A 92 -8.49 17.93 -21.72
C SER A 92 -8.74 18.23 -20.23
N SER A 93 -9.24 17.26 -19.45
CA SER A 93 -9.55 17.41 -18.02
C SER A 93 -8.46 16.92 -17.07
N ILE A 94 -7.34 16.36 -17.57
CA ILE A 94 -6.15 16.13 -16.74
C ILE A 94 -5.43 17.48 -16.54
N HIS A 95 -6.03 18.34 -15.71
CA HIS A 95 -5.40 19.55 -15.20
C HIS A 95 -4.72 19.21 -13.87
N GLY A 96 -3.42 19.49 -13.75
CA GLY A 96 -2.73 19.42 -12.46
C GLY A 96 -3.45 20.33 -11.45
N SER A 97 -4.04 19.74 -10.41
CA SER A 97 -4.78 20.47 -9.38
C SER A 97 -3.89 20.66 -8.15
N SER A 98 -3.53 21.92 -7.86
CA SER A 98 -2.76 22.28 -6.67
C SER A 98 -3.48 21.89 -5.38
N ALA A 99 -4.81 22.06 -5.34
CA ALA A 99 -5.66 21.59 -4.25
C ALA A 99 -5.63 20.06 -4.12
N GLY A 100 -5.61 19.35 -5.26
CA GLY A 100 -5.42 17.90 -5.28
C GLY A 100 -4.10 17.49 -4.65
N VAL A 101 -2.97 18.08 -5.06
CA VAL A 101 -1.66 17.79 -4.47
C VAL A 101 -1.65 18.03 -2.95
N ILE A 102 -2.19 19.17 -2.48
CA ILE A 102 -2.24 19.50 -1.06
C ILE A 102 -3.08 18.48 -0.28
N LEU A 103 -4.28 18.15 -0.76
CA LEU A 103 -5.15 17.16 -0.12
C LEU A 103 -4.56 15.74 -0.16
N GLY A 104 -3.88 15.38 -1.25
CA GLY A 104 -3.16 14.12 -1.40
C GLY A 104 -2.01 14.00 -0.40
N ILE A 105 -1.21 15.05 -0.23
CA ILE A 105 -0.12 15.10 0.76
C ILE A 105 -0.69 14.99 2.17
N LEU A 106 -1.69 15.81 2.51
CA LEU A 106 -2.28 15.81 3.86
C LEU A 106 -2.90 14.45 4.21
N GLY A 107 -3.63 13.83 3.27
CA GLY A 107 -4.23 12.52 3.48
C GLY A 107 -3.19 11.39 3.52
N ALA A 108 -2.11 11.47 2.73
CA ALA A 108 -1.06 10.46 2.74
C ALA A 108 -0.23 10.52 4.04
N VAL A 109 0.05 11.74 4.54
CA VAL A 109 0.73 11.93 5.82
C VAL A 109 -0.16 11.47 6.98
N TYR A 110 -1.44 11.88 7.01
CA TYR A 110 -2.38 11.41 8.04
C TYR A 110 -2.55 9.89 8.03
N GLY A 111 -2.62 9.29 6.84
CA GLY A 111 -2.71 7.85 6.68
C GLY A 111 -1.39 7.11 6.84
N GLY A 112 -0.24 7.78 6.95
CA GLY A 112 1.08 7.15 7.08
C GLY A 112 1.68 7.23 8.49
N LEU A 113 1.04 7.97 9.40
CA LEU A 113 1.41 8.15 10.80
C LEU A 113 0.62 7.19 11.69
#